data_AF-A0A368GWS1-F1
#
_entry.id   AF-A0A368GWS1-F1
#
_cell.length_a   1.000
_cell.length_b   1.000
_cell.length_c   1.000
_cell.angle_alpha   90.00
_cell.angle_beta   90.00
_cell.angle_gamma   90.00
#
_symmetry.space_group_name_H-M   'P 1'
#
loop_
_entity.id
_entity.type
_entity.pdbx_description
1 polymer ?
#
loop_
_entity_poly.entity_id
_entity_poly.type
_entity_poly.pdbx_seq_one_letter_code
_entity_poly.pdbx_strand_id
1 'polypeptide(L)'
;MTVRMLGEEHFRRALNHYIRKRIHQTAQGDDFWKALDETSTVHYEGPDGGVLKMWHFGSQWTKQMGYPLVTVVSLNSTTVEIRQEKYMKNPYAPVLEKYRATSYGYKWDVPLFCQIGKDKIIFKWLRKEEPLYINIGVDERPIVINVGRRGYFRQNYDAQGWKDMIKQLKEDHENQWRIGRFGLVLAALLLAEAGLHAGH
;
A
#
# COMPACT_ATOMS: atom_id res chain seq x y z
N MET A 1 -2.58 -8.31 -1.19
CA MET A 1 -2.68 -7.20 -2.16
C MET A 1 -3.43 -7.60 -3.44
N THR A 2 -2.86 -8.42 -4.33
CA THR A 2 -3.47 -8.75 -5.64
C THR A 2 -4.90 -9.27 -5.57
N VAL A 3 -5.19 -10.26 -4.72
CA VAL A 3 -6.56 -10.77 -4.50
C VAL A 3 -7.52 -9.69 -4.03
N ARG A 4 -7.06 -8.72 -3.23
CA ARG A 4 -7.89 -7.62 -2.73
C ARG A 4 -8.19 -6.57 -3.79
N MET A 5 -7.35 -6.46 -4.81
CA MET A 5 -7.56 -5.55 -5.94
C MET A 5 -8.45 -6.17 -7.01
N LEU A 6 -8.20 -7.44 -7.34
CA LEU A 6 -8.87 -8.11 -8.46
C LEU A 6 -10.11 -8.90 -8.03
N GLY A 7 -10.24 -9.24 -6.75
CA GLY A 7 -11.23 -10.20 -6.26
C GLY A 7 -10.76 -11.64 -6.39
N GLU A 8 -11.32 -12.49 -5.53
CA GLU A 8 -10.92 -13.89 -5.40
C GLU A 8 -11.26 -14.73 -6.62
N GLU A 9 -12.43 -14.50 -7.23
CA GLU A 9 -12.87 -15.24 -8.41
C GLU A 9 -11.94 -15.03 -9.60
N HIS A 10 -11.63 -13.77 -9.91
CA HIS A 10 -10.73 -13.44 -11.00
C HIS A 10 -9.33 -13.99 -10.73
N PHE A 11 -8.79 -13.81 -9.51
CA PHE A 11 -7.49 -14.35 -9.15
C PHE A 11 -7.42 -15.88 -9.31
N ARG A 12 -8.44 -16.61 -8.86
CA ARG A 12 -8.52 -18.07 -8.97
C ARG A 12 -8.60 -18.52 -10.44
N ARG A 13 -9.37 -17.82 -11.26
CA ARG A 13 -9.48 -18.09 -12.70
C ARG A 13 -8.13 -17.89 -13.39
N ALA A 14 -7.45 -16.77 -13.11
CA ALA A 14 -6.11 -16.49 -13.64
C ALA A 14 -5.08 -17.54 -13.22
N LEU A 15 -5.10 -17.96 -11.95
CA LEU A 15 -4.21 -19.00 -11.43
C LEU A 15 -4.42 -20.34 -12.17
N ASN A 16 -5.66 -20.76 -12.36
CA ASN A 16 -5.98 -21.97 -13.10
C ASN A 16 -5.54 -21.88 -14.57
N HIS A 17 -5.75 -20.74 -15.21
CA HIS A 17 -5.30 -20.48 -16.58
C HIS A 17 -3.79 -20.55 -16.70
N TYR A 18 -3.07 -19.89 -15.79
CA TYR A 18 -1.61 -19.91 -15.72
C TYR A 18 -1.05 -21.33 -15.56
N ILE A 19 -1.56 -22.10 -14.59
CA ILE A 19 -1.10 -23.48 -14.33
C ILE A 19 -1.30 -24.35 -15.56
N ARG A 20 -2.47 -24.28 -16.21
CA ARG A 20 -2.76 -25.06 -17.43
C ARG A 20 -1.86 -24.67 -18.60
N LYS A 21 -1.60 -23.38 -18.78
CA LYS A 21 -0.75 -22.85 -19.86
C LYS A 21 0.72 -23.21 -19.69
N ARG A 22 1.17 -23.37 -18.44
CA ARG A 22 2.58 -23.63 -18.09
C ARG A 22 2.87 -25.06 -17.67
N ILE A 23 1.90 -25.96 -17.75
CA ILE A 23 2.14 -27.39 -17.48
C ILE A 23 3.20 -27.90 -18.48
N HIS A 24 4.30 -28.45 -17.96
CA HIS A 24 5.48 -28.92 -18.72
C HIS A 24 6.39 -27.83 -19.32
N GLN A 25 6.30 -26.55 -18.90
CA GLN A 25 7.18 -25.47 -19.36
C GLN A 25 7.89 -24.75 -18.19
N THR A 26 9.02 -24.11 -18.48
CA THR A 26 9.66 -23.17 -17.55
C THR A 26 8.85 -21.88 -17.48
N ALA A 27 8.60 -21.39 -16.27
CA ALA A 27 7.88 -20.14 -16.05
C ALA A 27 8.82 -19.00 -15.65
N GLN A 28 8.53 -17.79 -16.15
CA GLN A 28 9.15 -16.55 -15.72
C GLN A 28 8.18 -15.76 -14.83
N GLY A 29 8.71 -14.88 -13.97
CA GLY A 29 7.89 -14.07 -13.05
C GLY A 29 6.79 -13.25 -13.74
N ASP A 30 7.04 -12.81 -14.98
CA ASP A 30 6.08 -12.02 -15.78
C ASP A 30 4.91 -12.84 -16.31
N ASP A 31 5.05 -14.16 -16.41
CA ASP A 31 4.04 -15.04 -17.03
C ASP A 31 2.77 -15.13 -16.20
N PHE A 32 2.91 -15.17 -14.88
CA PHE A 32 1.77 -15.16 -13.97
C PHE A 32 0.99 -13.84 -14.08
N TRP A 33 1.70 -12.72 -14.17
CA TRP A 33 1.06 -11.41 -14.28
C TRP A 33 0.36 -11.21 -15.62
N LYS A 34 0.94 -11.71 -16.71
CA LYS A 34 0.27 -11.73 -18.03
C LYS A 34 -0.99 -12.60 -18.01
N ALA A 35 -0.97 -13.74 -17.32
CA ALA A 35 -2.15 -14.58 -17.17
C ALA A 35 -3.30 -13.86 -16.44
N LEU A 36 -2.99 -13.00 -15.46
CA LEU A 36 -3.99 -12.14 -14.82
C LEU A 36 -4.62 -11.16 -15.83
N ASP A 37 -3.81 -10.52 -16.66
CA ASP A 37 -4.30 -9.61 -17.71
C ASP A 37 -5.16 -10.35 -18.76
N GLU A 38 -4.74 -11.55 -19.19
CA GLU A 38 -5.44 -12.38 -20.19
C GLU A 38 -6.83 -12.86 -19.73
N THR A 39 -7.01 -13.11 -18.43
CA THR A 39 -8.29 -13.63 -17.89
C THR A 39 -9.19 -12.54 -17.30
N SER A 40 -8.80 -11.28 -17.46
CA SER A 40 -9.58 -10.16 -16.96
C SER A 40 -10.80 -9.92 -17.83
N THR A 41 -11.98 -10.15 -17.24
CA THR A 41 -13.28 -9.84 -17.86
C THR A 41 -13.78 -8.44 -17.49
N VAL A 42 -13.02 -7.73 -16.66
CA VAL A 42 -13.36 -6.40 -16.13
C VAL A 42 -12.16 -5.48 -16.35
N HIS A 43 -12.42 -4.20 -16.65
CA HIS A 43 -11.38 -3.19 -16.66
C HIS A 43 -11.21 -2.61 -15.25
N TYR A 44 -10.14 -3.00 -14.57
CA TYR A 44 -9.72 -2.37 -13.33
C TYR A 44 -8.98 -1.08 -13.66
N GLU A 45 -9.29 0.01 -12.95
CA GLU A 45 -8.60 1.28 -13.13
C GLU A 45 -7.16 1.20 -12.60
N GLY A 46 -6.21 1.56 -13.46
CA GLY A 46 -4.79 1.60 -13.17
C GLY A 46 -4.32 2.92 -12.55
N PRO A 47 -3.03 3.01 -12.17
CA PRO A 47 -2.45 4.21 -11.56
C PRO A 47 -2.46 5.46 -12.44
N ASP A 48 -2.61 5.29 -13.76
CA ASP A 48 -2.68 6.34 -14.78
C ASP A 48 -4.12 6.70 -15.19
N GLY A 49 -5.13 6.13 -14.52
CA GLY A 49 -6.55 6.26 -14.89
C GLY A 49 -6.96 5.39 -16.08
N GLY A 50 -6.02 4.63 -16.67
CA GLY A 50 -6.28 3.68 -17.74
C GLY A 50 -6.64 2.29 -17.24
N VAL A 51 -6.56 1.29 -18.12
CA VAL A 51 -6.71 -0.12 -17.71
C VAL A 51 -5.45 -0.58 -16.98
N LEU A 52 -5.63 -1.12 -15.78
CA LEU A 52 -4.56 -1.72 -14.98
C LEU A 52 -3.90 -2.86 -15.74
N LYS A 53 -2.59 -2.73 -15.97
CA LYS A 53 -1.74 -3.77 -16.56
C LYS A 53 -1.01 -4.51 -15.44
N MET A 54 -1.48 -5.71 -15.10
CA MET A 54 -0.94 -6.53 -14.03
C MET A 54 0.51 -6.92 -14.27
N TRP A 55 0.93 -7.15 -15.51
CA TRP A 55 2.34 -7.41 -15.82
C TRP A 55 3.26 -6.26 -15.44
N HIS A 56 2.83 -5.02 -15.68
CA HIS A 56 3.63 -3.83 -15.36
C HIS A 56 3.63 -3.59 -13.84
N PHE A 57 2.46 -3.62 -13.22
CA PHE A 57 2.30 -3.49 -11.77
C PHE A 57 3.13 -4.56 -11.03
N GLY A 58 2.89 -5.83 -11.33
CA GLY A 58 3.53 -6.95 -10.67
C GLY A 58 5.04 -7.00 -10.83
N SER A 59 5.56 -6.55 -11.98
CA SER A 59 7.01 -6.43 -12.21
C SER A 59 7.68 -5.48 -11.20
N GLN A 60 7.04 -4.35 -10.87
CA GLN A 60 7.57 -3.40 -9.89
C GLN A 60 7.71 -4.03 -8.48
N TRP A 61 6.80 -4.94 -8.14
CA TRP A 61 6.79 -5.60 -6.83
C TRP A 61 7.70 -6.83 -6.75
N THR A 62 8.09 -7.42 -7.88
CA THR A 62 8.80 -8.70 -7.93
C THR A 62 10.24 -8.61 -8.46
N LYS A 63 10.57 -7.60 -9.26
CA LYS A 63 11.91 -7.43 -9.87
C LYS A 63 12.89 -6.58 -9.05
N GLN A 64 12.47 -6.03 -7.92
CA GLN A 64 13.32 -5.26 -7.02
C GLN A 64 13.13 -5.72 -5.57
N MET A 65 14.20 -5.67 -4.79
CA MET A 65 14.16 -6.08 -3.39
C MET A 65 13.52 -5.03 -2.49
N GLY A 66 12.86 -5.50 -1.43
CA GLY A 66 12.24 -4.64 -0.42
C GLY A 66 10.81 -4.24 -0.76
N TYR A 67 10.34 -3.20 -0.11
CA TYR A 67 8.97 -2.69 -0.22
C TYR A 67 8.94 -1.20 0.21
N PRO A 68 7.89 -0.44 -0.14
CA PRO A 68 7.84 0.96 0.20
C PRO A 68 7.51 1.20 1.68
N LEU A 69 8.10 2.26 2.22
CA LEU A 69 7.56 3.04 3.33
C LEU A 69 6.69 4.15 2.73
N VAL A 70 5.42 4.18 3.10
CA VAL A 70 4.45 5.19 2.65
C VAL A 70 4.19 6.13 3.83
N THR A 71 4.56 7.40 3.66
CA THR A 71 4.46 8.41 4.71
C THR A 71 3.36 9.40 4.39
N VAL A 72 2.48 9.64 5.36
CA VAL A 72 1.40 10.64 5.31
C VAL A 72 1.83 11.88 6.09
N VAL A 73 1.78 13.04 5.46
CA VAL A 73 2.13 14.33 6.06
C VAL A 73 0.94 15.28 5.93
N SER A 74 0.59 15.97 7.01
CA SER A 74 -0.43 17.03 6.99
C SER A 74 0.12 18.22 6.21
N LEU A 75 -0.43 18.48 5.02
CA LEU A 75 -0.08 19.65 4.22
C LEU A 75 -0.75 20.90 4.78
N ASN A 76 -2.00 20.76 5.24
CA ASN A 76 -2.78 21.79 5.92
C ASN A 76 -3.89 21.14 6.78
N SER A 77 -4.87 21.92 7.25
CA SER A 77 -5.95 21.41 8.12
C SER A 77 -6.82 20.35 7.46
N THR A 78 -7.03 20.42 6.13
CA THR A 78 -7.94 19.55 5.37
C THR A 78 -7.24 18.57 4.44
N THR A 79 -5.96 18.77 4.13
CA THR A 79 -5.26 18.04 3.07
C THR A 79 -4.03 17.34 3.61
N VAL A 80 -3.85 16.09 3.21
CA VAL A 80 -2.63 15.31 3.45
C VAL A 80 -1.89 15.06 2.15
N GLU A 81 -0.57 15.11 2.22
CA GLU A 81 0.35 14.62 1.21
C GLU A 81 0.78 13.20 1.58
N ILE A 82 0.75 12.29 0.61
CA ILE A 82 1.19 10.90 0.76
C ILE A 82 2.33 10.68 -0.21
N ARG A 83 3.47 10.24 0.30
CA ARG A 83 4.68 9.99 -0.48
C ARG A 83 5.28 8.64 -0.11
N GLN A 84 6.15 8.13 -0.98
CA GLN A 84 6.82 6.85 -0.77
C GLN A 84 8.33 6.98 -0.85
N GLU A 85 9.00 6.08 -0.14
CA GLU A 85 10.41 5.80 -0.28
C GLU A 85 10.67 4.31 -0.03
N LYS A 86 11.86 3.82 -0.38
CA LYS A 86 12.24 2.45 -0.06
C LYS A 86 12.36 2.31 1.46
N TYR A 87 11.65 1.34 2.05
CA TYR A 87 11.85 1.03 3.46
C TYR A 87 13.26 0.46 3.70
N MET A 88 13.99 1.03 4.65
CA MET A 88 15.27 0.53 5.13
C MET A 88 15.22 0.39 6.65
N LYS A 89 15.59 -0.79 7.17
CA LYS A 89 15.68 -1.00 8.63
C LYS A 89 16.75 -0.10 9.26
N ASN A 90 17.85 0.11 8.55
CA ASN A 90 18.89 1.06 8.89
C ASN A 90 19.14 1.96 7.67
N PRO A 91 18.69 3.23 7.67
CA PRO A 91 18.86 4.14 6.54
C PRO A 91 20.32 4.52 6.30
N TYR A 92 21.20 4.31 7.28
CA TYR A 92 22.64 4.58 7.18
C TYR A 92 23.45 3.35 6.73
N ALA A 93 22.80 2.20 6.53
CA ALA A 93 23.51 1.01 6.07
C ALA A 93 23.95 1.18 4.60
N PRO A 94 25.20 0.86 4.26
CA PRO A 94 25.68 0.98 2.89
C PRO A 94 24.90 0.04 1.96
N VAL A 95 24.40 0.58 0.85
CA VAL A 95 23.72 -0.21 -0.19
C VAL A 95 24.78 -0.91 -1.04
N LEU A 96 24.76 -2.25 -1.03
CA LEU A 96 25.64 -3.05 -1.88
C LEU A 96 25.46 -2.65 -3.35
N GLU A 97 26.56 -2.59 -4.10
CA GLU A 97 26.59 -2.09 -5.48
C GLU A 97 25.62 -2.82 -6.42
N LYS A 98 25.51 -4.14 -6.29
CA LYS A 98 24.54 -4.98 -7.01
C LYS A 98 23.06 -4.59 -6.80
N TYR A 99 22.77 -3.76 -5.80
CA TYR A 99 21.44 -3.30 -5.45
C TYR A 99 21.25 -1.79 -5.68
N ARG A 100 22.23 -1.07 -6.24
CA ARG A 100 22.05 0.37 -6.56
C ARG A 100 21.24 0.58 -7.83
N ALA A 101 21.48 -0.23 -8.87
CA ALA A 101 20.73 -0.16 -10.11
C ALA A 101 19.48 -1.05 -10.05
N THR A 102 18.30 -0.46 -10.13
CA THR A 102 17.03 -1.20 -10.25
C THR A 102 16.21 -0.67 -11.39
N SER A 103 15.45 -1.55 -12.04
CA SER A 103 14.60 -1.20 -13.19
C SER A 103 13.48 -0.20 -12.86
N TYR A 104 13.17 0.01 -11.58
CA TYR A 104 12.07 0.85 -11.11
C TYR A 104 12.49 1.88 -10.04
N GLY A 105 13.79 2.08 -9.82
CA GLY A 105 14.30 3.10 -8.89
C GLY A 105 13.86 2.93 -7.44
N TYR A 106 13.47 1.72 -7.01
CA TYR A 106 12.82 1.47 -5.72
C TYR A 106 11.56 2.32 -5.47
N LYS A 107 10.75 2.47 -6.52
CA LYS A 107 9.42 3.05 -6.44
C LYS A 107 8.40 2.06 -6.97
N TRP A 108 7.17 2.17 -6.48
CA TRP A 108 6.06 1.26 -6.78
C TRP A 108 4.79 2.07 -7.05
N ASP A 109 3.93 1.60 -7.94
CA ASP A 109 2.55 2.04 -7.93
C ASP A 109 1.84 1.31 -6.78
N VAL A 110 1.41 2.07 -5.75
CA VAL A 110 0.88 1.50 -4.50
C VAL A 110 -0.63 1.65 -4.44
N PRO A 111 -1.39 0.54 -4.33
CA PRO A 111 -2.83 0.58 -4.10
C PRO A 111 -3.10 0.90 -2.63
N LEU A 112 -3.72 2.05 -2.37
CA LEU A 112 -4.08 2.51 -1.04
C LEU A 112 -5.56 2.26 -0.77
N PHE A 113 -5.85 1.67 0.38
CA PHE A 113 -7.20 1.51 0.90
C PHE A 113 -7.32 2.43 2.10
N CYS A 114 -7.78 3.65 1.86
CA CYS A 114 -7.81 4.71 2.86
C CYS A 114 -9.16 4.72 3.58
N GLN A 115 -9.14 4.71 4.91
CA GLN A 115 -10.28 5.08 5.73
C GLN A 115 -10.06 6.50 6.22
N ILE A 116 -11.03 7.37 5.95
CA ILE A 116 -11.08 8.75 6.39
C ILE A 116 -12.19 8.83 7.44
N GLY A 117 -11.85 9.25 8.66
CA GLY A 117 -12.78 9.28 9.77
C GLY A 117 -13.38 7.90 10.06
N LYS A 118 -14.69 7.85 10.32
CA LYS A 118 -15.38 6.63 10.76
C LYS A 118 -15.80 5.71 9.61
N ASP A 119 -16.39 6.27 8.55
CA ASP A 119 -17.17 5.47 7.60
C ASP A 119 -16.65 5.50 6.16
N LYS A 120 -15.80 6.47 5.83
CA LYS A 120 -15.44 6.74 4.43
C LYS A 120 -14.22 5.93 4.03
N ILE A 121 -14.48 4.83 3.31
CA ILE A 121 -13.43 4.00 2.70
C ILE A 121 -13.29 4.38 1.23
N ILE A 122 -12.08 4.78 0.83
CA ILE A 122 -11.75 5.10 -0.56
C ILE A 122 -10.57 4.26 -1.04
N PHE A 123 -10.54 3.99 -2.34
CA PHE A 123 -9.40 3.40 -3.02
C PHE A 123 -8.68 4.49 -3.82
N LYS A 124 -7.35 4.56 -3.69
CA LYS A 124 -6.51 5.50 -4.44
C LYS A 124 -5.20 4.83 -4.84
N TRP A 125 -4.64 5.30 -5.96
CA TRP A 125 -3.30 4.94 -6.37
C TRP A 125 -2.30 6.01 -5.91
N LEU A 126 -1.26 5.58 -5.19
CA LEU A 126 -0.05 6.39 -5.06
C LEU A 126 0.88 6.01 -6.22
N ARG A 127 1.01 6.93 -7.17
CA ARG A 127 1.85 6.74 -8.35
C ARG A 127 3.32 6.72 -7.94
N LYS A 128 4.13 5.96 -8.66
CA LYS A 128 5.56 5.80 -8.34
C LYS A 128 6.35 7.12 -8.31
N GLU A 129 6.07 8.04 -9.25
CA GLU A 129 6.87 9.26 -9.42
C GLU A 129 6.32 10.50 -8.71
N GLU A 130 5.08 10.45 -8.21
CA GLU A 130 4.36 11.64 -7.77
C GLU A 130 3.75 11.43 -6.38
N PRO A 131 3.84 12.43 -5.48
CA PRO A 131 3.04 12.45 -4.27
C PRO A 131 1.54 12.43 -4.58
N LEU A 132 0.76 11.79 -3.71
CA LEU A 132 -0.68 11.80 -3.76
C LEU A 132 -1.22 12.78 -2.72
N TYR A 133 -2.12 13.67 -3.14
CA TYR A 133 -2.81 14.60 -2.24
C TYR A 133 -4.25 14.14 -2.03
N ILE A 134 -4.68 14.07 -0.77
CA ILE A 134 -6.06 13.71 -0.40
C ILE A 134 -6.62 14.79 0.50
N ASN A 135 -7.76 15.37 0.08
CA ASN A 135 -8.57 16.22 0.96
C ASN A 135 -9.43 15.32 1.86
N ILE A 136 -9.16 15.36 3.16
CA ILE A 136 -9.83 14.61 4.21
C ILE A 136 -10.85 15.46 4.97
N GLY A 137 -10.93 16.78 4.76
CA GLY A 137 -11.73 17.67 5.59
C GLY A 137 -11.17 17.84 7.01
N VAL A 138 -11.61 18.89 7.73
CA VAL A 138 -11.09 19.18 9.08
C VAL A 138 -11.60 18.15 10.10
N ASP A 139 -12.87 17.76 9.97
CA ASP A 139 -13.57 16.92 10.96
C ASP A 139 -13.52 15.42 10.68
N GLU A 140 -12.95 14.99 9.54
CA GLU A 140 -12.84 13.56 9.19
C GLU A 140 -11.45 12.96 9.48
N ARG A 141 -10.67 13.56 10.39
CA ARG A 141 -9.43 12.96 10.93
C ARG A 141 -9.77 11.82 11.92
N PRO A 142 -8.91 10.79 12.07
CA PRO A 142 -7.66 10.53 11.34
C PRO A 142 -7.88 9.86 9.96
N ILE A 143 -6.80 9.78 9.17
CA ILE A 143 -6.75 8.95 7.95
C ILE A 143 -5.87 7.71 8.16
N VAL A 144 -6.37 6.53 7.79
CA VAL A 144 -5.62 5.27 7.80
C VAL A 144 -5.46 4.76 6.37
N ILE A 145 -4.22 4.64 5.86
CA ILE A 145 -3.97 4.40 4.41
C ILE A 145 -3.86 2.92 4.00
N ASN A 146 -3.77 2.00 4.95
CA ASN A 146 -3.68 0.55 4.71
C ASN A 146 -4.70 -0.24 5.55
N VAL A 147 -5.97 0.12 5.40
CA VAL A 147 -7.06 -0.48 6.18
C VAL A 147 -7.10 -2.00 5.97
N GLY A 148 -7.09 -2.75 7.09
CA GLY A 148 -7.07 -4.21 7.07
C GLY A 148 -5.79 -4.83 6.49
N ARG A 149 -4.68 -4.07 6.41
CA ARG A 149 -3.37 -4.50 5.89
C ARG A 149 -3.46 -5.14 4.50
N ARG A 150 -4.27 -4.55 3.62
CA ARG A 150 -4.53 -5.06 2.26
C ARG A 150 -3.34 -4.86 1.33
N GLY A 151 -2.56 -3.79 1.55
CA GLY A 151 -1.35 -3.45 0.81
C GLY A 151 -0.08 -3.99 1.46
N TYR A 152 0.95 -4.24 0.64
CA TYR A 152 2.25 -4.75 1.08
C TYR A 152 3.25 -3.60 1.23
N PHE A 153 3.08 -2.78 2.27
CA PHE A 153 3.94 -1.64 2.56
C PHE A 153 3.92 -1.31 4.04
N ARG A 154 4.93 -0.58 4.52
CA ARG A 154 4.89 0.06 5.84
C ARG A 154 4.27 1.44 5.72
N GLN A 155 3.44 1.81 6.69
CA GLN A 155 2.84 3.12 6.76
C GLN A 155 3.54 3.94 7.85
N ASN A 156 3.70 5.24 7.63
CA ASN A 156 4.17 6.19 8.63
C ASN A 156 3.36 7.48 8.53
N TYR A 157 3.36 8.25 9.61
CA TYR A 157 2.63 9.50 9.73
C TYR A 157 3.55 10.57 10.31
N ASP A 158 3.23 11.83 10.04
CA ASP A 158 3.83 12.93 10.79
C ASP A 158 3.33 12.95 12.25
N ALA A 159 3.95 13.82 13.06
CA ALA A 159 3.61 13.93 14.48
C ALA A 159 2.11 14.24 14.71
N GLN A 160 1.48 15.02 13.83
CA GLN A 160 0.06 15.33 13.95
C GLN A 160 -0.81 14.11 13.63
N GLY A 161 -0.54 13.40 12.53
CA GLY A 161 -1.27 12.18 12.19
C GLY A 161 -1.14 11.10 13.26
N TRP A 162 0.04 10.95 13.87
CA TRP A 162 0.21 10.08 15.04
C TRP A 162 -0.65 10.52 16.22
N LYS A 163 -0.68 11.82 16.56
CA LYS A 163 -1.54 12.36 17.63
C LYS A 163 -3.02 12.11 17.35
N ASP A 164 -3.48 12.34 16.11
CA ASP A 164 -4.86 12.14 15.70
C ASP A 164 -5.28 10.67 15.86
N MET A 165 -4.42 9.73 15.45
CA MET A 165 -4.67 8.30 15.64
C MET A 165 -4.68 7.89 17.12
N ILE A 166 -3.74 8.40 17.93
CA ILE A 166 -3.70 8.11 19.37
C ILE A 166 -4.94 8.64 20.06
N LYS A 167 -5.39 9.85 19.72
CA LYS A 167 -6.63 10.45 20.24
C LYS A 167 -7.83 9.55 19.92
N GLN A 168 -7.96 9.14 18.65
CA GLN A 168 -9.03 8.25 18.21
C GLN A 168 -9.05 6.93 19.01
N LEU A 169 -7.89 6.31 19.16
CA LEU A 169 -7.75 5.05 19.89
C LEU A 169 -8.08 5.18 21.38
N LYS A 170 -7.84 6.34 22.00
CA LYS A 170 -8.23 6.58 23.40
C LYS A 170 -9.73 6.78 23.56
N GLU A 171 -10.36 7.49 22.62
CA GLU A 171 -11.77 7.86 22.70
C GLU A 171 -12.70 6.70 22.30
N ASP A 172 -12.31 5.85 21.34
CA ASP A 172 -13.12 4.72 20.88
C ASP A 172 -12.24 3.61 20.26
N HIS A 173 -11.78 2.69 21.12
CA HIS A 173 -10.89 1.58 20.74
C HIS A 173 -11.64 0.35 20.19
N GLU A 174 -12.95 0.22 20.43
CA GLU A 174 -13.72 -0.98 20.07
C GLU A 174 -14.57 -0.81 18.80
N ASN A 175 -15.03 0.40 18.47
CA ASN A 175 -16.16 0.55 17.55
C ASN A 175 -15.80 1.14 16.17
N GLN A 176 -14.62 1.72 15.98
CA GLN A 176 -14.38 2.61 14.82
C GLN A 176 -13.48 2.06 13.71
N TRP A 177 -12.93 0.87 13.90
CA TRP A 177 -12.16 0.23 12.86
C TRP A 177 -12.91 -1.03 12.45
N ARG A 178 -13.32 -1.14 11.18
CA ARG A 178 -13.69 -2.45 10.57
C ARG A 178 -12.46 -3.36 10.41
N ILE A 179 -11.54 -3.29 11.37
CA ILE A 179 -10.27 -4.00 11.47
C ILE A 179 -10.36 -5.07 12.57
N GLY A 180 -11.39 -5.07 13.44
CA GLY A 180 -11.51 -6.05 14.51
C GLY A 180 -10.25 -6.10 15.39
N ARG A 181 -9.90 -7.29 15.92
CA ARG A 181 -8.72 -7.54 16.79
C ARG A 181 -7.38 -7.03 16.25
N PHE A 182 -7.27 -6.70 14.96
CA PHE A 182 -6.07 -6.10 14.36
C PHE A 182 -5.91 -4.60 14.68
N GLY A 183 -6.95 -3.92 15.17
CA GLY A 183 -6.89 -2.51 15.56
C GLY A 183 -5.95 -2.30 16.74
N LEU A 184 -5.99 -3.20 17.72
CA LEU A 184 -5.09 -3.19 18.89
C LEU A 184 -3.64 -3.51 18.52
N VAL A 185 -3.41 -4.47 17.61
CA VAL A 185 -2.06 -4.80 17.14
C VAL A 185 -1.49 -3.67 16.30
N LEU A 186 -2.30 -3.08 15.42
CA LEU A 186 -1.88 -1.92 14.65
C LEU A 186 -1.63 -0.76 15.62
N ALA A 187 -2.54 -0.43 16.53
CA ALA A 187 -2.35 0.56 17.58
C ALA A 187 -1.05 0.37 18.39
N ALA A 188 -0.75 -0.85 18.82
CA ALA A 188 0.50 -1.16 19.54
C ALA A 188 1.74 -0.96 18.66
N LEU A 189 1.67 -1.36 17.38
CA LEU A 189 2.75 -1.16 16.42
C LEU A 189 2.97 0.32 16.11
N LEU A 190 1.87 1.05 15.91
CA LEU A 190 1.78 2.48 15.65
C LEU A 190 2.34 3.28 16.85
N LEU A 191 2.00 2.90 18.09
CA LEU A 191 2.53 3.50 19.32
C LEU A 191 4.03 3.23 19.50
N ALA A 192 4.48 2.00 19.20
CA ALA A 192 5.90 1.66 19.27
C ALA A 192 6.72 2.42 18.21
N GLU A 193 6.22 2.53 16.98
CA GLU A 193 6.85 3.31 15.92
C GLU A 193 6.85 4.82 16.24
N ALA A 194 5.77 5.37 16.79
CA ALA A 194 5.72 6.76 17.26
C ALA A 194 6.75 7.03 18.38
N GLY A 195 6.92 6.10 19.33
CA GLY A 195 7.91 6.20 20.40
C GLY A 195 9.37 6.12 19.91
N LEU A 196 9.63 5.35 18.84
CA LEU A 196 10.95 5.26 18.21
C LEU A 196 11.34 6.55 17.47
N HIS A 197 10.37 7.31 16.96
CA HIS A 197 10.61 8.56 16.23
C HIS A 197 10.58 9.82 17.11
N ALA A 198 9.95 9.77 18.29
CA ALA A 198 9.96 10.88 19.27
C ALA A 198 11.23 10.95 20.14
N GLY A 199 12.11 9.95 20.04
CA GLY A 199 13.37 9.86 20.78
C GLY A 199 14.60 10.44 20.06
N HIS A 200 14.42 11.23 19.00
CA HIS A 200 15.48 11.90 18.25
C HIS A 200 15.23 13.40 18.12
#